data_AF-A0A5D6WGG5-F1
#
_entry.id   AF-A0A5D6WGG5-F1
#
_cell.length_a   1.000
_cell.length_b   1.000
_cell.length_c   1.000
_cell.angle_alpha   90.00
_cell.angle_beta   90.00
_cell.angle_gamma   90.00
#
_symmetry.space_group_name_H-M   'P 1'
#
loop_
_entity.id
_entity.type
_entity.pdbx_description
1 polymer ?
#
loop_
_entity_poly.entity_id
_entity_poly.type
_entity_poly.pdbx_seq_one_letter_code
_entity_poly.pdbx_strand_id
1 'polypeptide(L)' 'MWSKGEIEIEGTKVQYWVKHYEEGSEFGIDGGRISKLECRANGKTILHYERGWDMEPDTELGYQAYAILMEKFN' A
#
# COMPACT_ATOMS: atom_id res chain seq x y z
N MET A 1 11.34 0.04 -8.29
CA MET A 1 11.10 1.49 -8.33
C MET A 1 10.35 1.94 -7.08
N TRP A 2 10.56 3.18 -6.65
CA TRP A 2 9.75 3.79 -5.59
C TRP A 2 8.69 4.70 -6.22
N SER A 3 7.47 4.61 -5.73
CA SER A 3 6.36 5.51 -6.07
C SER A 3 5.75 6.04 -4.78
N LYS A 4 5.49 7.35 -4.73
CA LYS A 4 4.84 7.99 -3.59
C LYS A 4 3.80 8.98 -4.09
N GLY A 5 2.75 9.20 -3.32
CA GLY A 5 1.69 10.12 -3.70
C GLY A 5 0.58 10.18 -2.66
N GLU A 6 -0.54 10.73 -3.09
CA GLU A 6 -1.77 10.83 -2.32
C GLU A 6 -2.92 10.28 -3.18
N ILE A 7 -3.82 9.53 -2.55
CA ILE A 7 -5.13 9.16 -3.11
C ILE A 7 -6.21 9.73 -2.19
N GLU A 8 -7.34 10.10 -2.77
CA GLU A 8 -8.51 10.55 -2.01
C GLU A 8 -9.58 9.47 -2.04
N ILE A 9 -10.05 9.07 -0.85
CA ILE A 9 -11.02 8.01 -0.65
C ILE A 9 -12.13 8.58 0.22
N GLU A 10 -13.33 8.72 -0.33
CA GLU A 10 -14.51 9.29 0.38
C GLU A 10 -14.20 10.63 1.08
N GLY A 11 -13.42 11.50 0.43
CA GLY A 11 -12.99 12.81 0.97
C GLY A 11 -11.85 12.74 1.99
N THR A 12 -11.34 11.55 2.31
CA THR A 12 -10.17 11.35 3.16
C THR A 12 -8.91 11.19 2.32
N LYS A 13 -7.88 12.00 2.61
CA LYS A 13 -6.58 11.92 1.96
C LYS A 13 -5.71 10.84 2.58
N VAL A 14 -5.22 9.94 1.73
CA VAL A 14 -4.31 8.85 2.11
C VAL A 14 -2.99 9.05 1.38
N GLN A 15 -1.93 9.28 2.14
CA GLN A 15 -0.57 9.32 1.62
C GLN A 15 -0.01 7.91 1.52
N TYR A 16 0.67 7.61 0.42
CA TYR A 16 1.24 6.28 0.20
C TYR A 16 2.71 6.32 -0.24
N TRP A 17 3.42 5.25 0.11
CA TRP A 17 4.75 4.92 -0.38
C TRP A 17 4.77 3.45 -0.80
N VAL A 18 5.08 3.19 -2.05
CA VAL A 18 5.15 1.85 -2.64
C VAL A 18 6.54 1.62 -3.20
N LYS A 19 7.17 0.51 -2.81
CA LYS A 19 8.33 -0.04 -3.52
C LYS A 19 7.88 -1.25 -4.31
N HIS A 20 7.90 -1.16 -5.63
CA HIS A 20 7.50 -2.25 -6.53
C HIS A 20 8.62 -2.63 -7.48
N TYR A 21 8.60 -3.88 -7.96
CA TYR A 21 9.51 -4.38 -8.99
C TYR A 21 8.85 -4.35 -10.38
N GLU A 22 9.61 -4.69 -11.41
CA GLU A 22 9.08 -4.82 -12.77
C GLU A 22 8.19 -6.06 -12.89
N GLU A 23 8.57 -7.14 -12.22
CA GLU A 23 7.85 -8.43 -12.18
C GLU A 23 7.57 -8.86 -10.73
N GLY A 24 6.77 -9.92 -10.56
CA GLY A 24 6.47 -10.50 -9.26
C GLY A 24 7.72 -10.99 -8.53
N SER A 25 7.67 -11.08 -7.19
CA SER A 25 8.82 -11.52 -6.40
C SER A 25 8.42 -12.26 -5.12
N GLU A 26 9.36 -12.98 -4.51
CA GLU A 26 9.18 -13.62 -3.19
C GLU A 26 8.87 -12.62 -2.06
N PHE A 27 9.24 -11.35 -2.25
CA PHE A 27 8.92 -10.26 -1.32
C PHE A 27 7.59 -9.59 -1.65
N GLY A 28 6.99 -9.95 -2.79
CA GLY A 28 5.75 -9.46 -3.32
C GLY A 28 4.57 -9.79 -2.43
N ILE A 29 3.67 -8.83 -2.24
CA ILE A 29 2.35 -9.14 -1.69
C ILE A 29 1.66 -10.13 -2.63
N ASP A 30 1.31 -11.30 -2.10
CA ASP A 30 0.79 -12.46 -2.84
C ASP A 30 1.67 -12.90 -4.03
N GLY A 31 2.99 -12.75 -3.90
CA GLY A 31 3.96 -13.05 -4.97
C GLY A 31 4.00 -12.01 -6.09
N GLY A 32 3.28 -10.89 -5.93
CA GLY A 32 3.24 -9.79 -6.88
C GLY A 32 4.46 -8.87 -6.84
N ARG A 33 4.30 -7.67 -7.39
CA ARG A 33 5.40 -6.71 -7.60
C ARG A 33 5.69 -5.86 -6.38
N ILE A 34 4.71 -5.60 -5.51
CA ILE A 34 4.85 -4.72 -4.36
C ILE A 34 5.66 -5.40 -3.25
N SER A 35 6.85 -4.87 -2.98
CA SER A 35 7.77 -5.38 -1.95
C SER A 35 7.73 -4.58 -0.64
N LYS A 36 7.25 -3.33 -0.70
CA LYS A 36 7.01 -2.48 0.47
C LYS A 36 5.80 -1.60 0.19
N LEU A 37 4.96 -1.40 1.20
CA LEU A 37 3.78 -0.56 1.11
C LEU A 37 3.52 0.09 2.46
N GLU A 38 3.38 1.42 2.47
CA GLU A 38 2.94 2.17 3.65
C GLU A 38 1.83 3.12 3.23
N CYS A 39 0.74 3.14 4.00
CA CYS A 39 -0.29 4.17 3.87
C CYS A 39 -0.52 4.89 5.19
N ARG A 40 -0.71 6.20 5.10
CA ARG A 40 -1.08 7.05 6.23
C ARG A 40 -2.30 7.91 5.92
N ALA A 41 -3.22 8.00 6.86
CA ALA A 41 -4.34 8.93 6.85
C ALA A 41 -4.33 9.74 8.13
N ASN A 42 -4.53 11.06 8.04
CA ASN A 42 -4.52 11.97 9.20
C ASN A 42 -3.28 11.80 10.11
N GLY A 43 -2.11 11.56 9.50
CA GLY A 43 -0.84 11.35 10.21
C GLY A 43 -0.67 9.98 10.88
N LYS A 44 -1.66 9.08 10.79
CA LYS A 44 -1.61 7.72 11.35
C LYS A 44 -1.37 6.68 10.27
N THR A 45 -0.52 5.70 10.53
CA THR A 45 -0.37 4.51 9.67
C THR A 45 -1.66 3.69 9.72
N ILE A 46 -2.18 3.36 8.54
CA ILE A 46 -3.41 2.55 8.38
C ILE A 46 -3.13 1.18 7.77
N LEU A 47 -1.96 1.01 7.14
CA LEU A 47 -1.40 -0.28 6.74
C LEU A 47 0.10 -0.12 6.48
N HIS A 48 0.86 -1.18 6.76
CA HIS A 48 2.31 -1.24 6.56
C HIS A 48 2.76 -2.66 6.24
N TYR A 49 3.49 -2.79 5.15
CA TYR A 49 4.07 -4.02 4.66
C TYR A 49 5.54 -3.78 4.31
N GLU A 50 6.44 -4.49 4.97
CA GLU A 50 7.89 -4.47 4.75
C GLU A 50 8.37 -5.89 4.41
N ARG A 51 7.90 -6.42 3.26
CA ARG A 51 8.17 -7.80 2.80
C ARG A 51 7.57 -8.86 3.73
N GLY A 52 6.47 -8.46 4.36
CA GLY A 52 5.73 -9.14 5.41
C GLY A 52 4.82 -8.09 6.03
N TRP A 53 3.65 -8.51 6.52
CA TRP A 53 2.72 -7.57 7.14
C TRP A 53 3.25 -7.16 8.51
N ASP A 54 3.60 -5.89 8.66
CA ASP A 54 3.81 -5.27 9.97
C ASP A 54 2.48 -4.81 10.56
N MET A 55 1.59 -4.32 9.69
CA MET A 55 0.24 -3.88 10.03
C MET A 55 -0.67 -4.11 8.81
N GLU A 56 -1.52 -5.11 8.89
CA GLU A 56 -2.61 -5.30 7.93
C GLU A 56 -3.64 -4.17 8.06
N PRO A 57 -4.32 -3.78 6.97
CA PRO A 57 -5.45 -2.88 7.07
C PRO A 57 -6.53 -3.52 7.96
N ASP A 58 -7.06 -2.73 8.90
CA ASP A 58 -8.12 -3.14 9.84
C ASP A 58 -9.35 -2.21 9.79
N THR A 59 -9.34 -1.26 8.84
CA THR A 59 -10.42 -0.30 8.60
C THR A 59 -10.84 -0.32 7.14
N GLU A 60 -12.08 0.07 6.87
CA GLU A 60 -12.61 0.21 5.50
C GLU A 60 -11.70 1.09 4.63
N LEU A 61 -11.26 2.24 5.16
CA LEU A 61 -10.31 3.13 4.48
C LEU A 61 -8.99 2.43 4.13
N GLY A 62 -8.45 1.63 5.05
CA GLY A 62 -7.24 0.84 4.84
C GLY A 62 -7.42 -0.20 3.74
N TYR A 63 -8.53 -0.95 3.75
CA TYR A 63 -8.83 -1.94 2.72
C TYR A 63 -9.02 -1.31 1.34
N GLN A 64 -9.72 -0.17 1.26
CA GLN A 64 -9.90 0.56 0.01
C GLN A 64 -8.57 1.12 -0.53
N ALA A 65 -7.74 1.70 0.34
CA ALA A 65 -6.41 2.16 -0.04
C ALA A 65 -5.52 1.01 -0.54
N TYR A 66 -5.56 -0.14 0.14
CA TYR A 66 -4.86 -1.34 -0.28
C TYR A 66 -5.31 -1.81 -1.67
N ALA A 67 -6.62 -1.96 -1.90
CA ALA A 67 -7.17 -2.42 -3.18
C ALA A 67 -6.75 -1.52 -4.35
N ILE A 68 -6.85 -0.19 -4.18
CA ILE A 68 -6.43 0.79 -5.21
C ILE A 68 -4.94 0.64 -5.54
N LEU A 69 -4.09 0.47 -4.52
CA LEU A 69 -2.65 0.39 -4.72
C LEU A 69 -2.21 -0.96 -5.29
N MET A 70 -2.93 -2.04 -4.95
CA MET A 70 -2.75 -3.35 -5.56
C MET A 70 -3.05 -3.31 -7.06
N GLU A 71 -4.17 -2.72 -7.48
CA GLU A 71 -4.51 -2.57 -8.91
C GLU A 71 -3.46 -1.75 -9.68
N LYS A 72 -2.88 -0.74 -9.02
CA LYS A 72 -2.00 0.23 -9.67
C LYS A 72 -0.53 -0.22 -9.75
N PHE A 73 -0.06 -1.00 -8.79
CA PHE A 73 1.37 -1.27 -8.62
C PHE A 73 1.74 -2.75 -8.48
N ASN A 74 0.78 -3.62 -8.18
CA ASN A 74 1.04 -5.06 -8.08
C ASN A 74 0.86 -5.75 -9.43
#